data_AF-A0A7J4FWI5-F1
#
_entry.id   AF-A0A7J4FWI5-F1
#
_cell.length_a   1.000
_cell.length_b   1.000
_cell.length_c   1.000
_cell.angle_alpha   90.00
_cell.angle_beta   90.00
_cell.angle_gamma   90.00
#
_symmetry.space_group_name_H-M   'P 1'
#
loop_
_entity.id
_entity.type
_entity.pdbx_description
1 polymer ?
#
loop_
_entity_poly.entity_id
_entity_poly.type
_entity_poly.pdbx_seq_one_letter_code
_entity_poly.pdbx_strand_id
1 'polypeptide(L)'
;MTKKENKEEWKSLNRLDMWKDYVELKYSKGKCIACGICIQVCPKDAILLNPPAASIRGYILEDPIDLDKEKCVMCGVCVALCPEDAIKVFVDGEERTLIVENNGLPDEFKFEGEIEIEQEKCPKGCNACEDICKEDAIKVDKTVELDTDKCTYCGACVIGCPAEVIHLKRTRIICEEPDTKIMEEVKERLIGEVRLENLIKNVQGNNQQG
;
A
#
# COMPACT_ATOMS: atom_id res chain seq x y z
N MET A 1 6.78 12.54 -33.50
CA MET A 1 6.14 11.90 -32.32
C MET A 1 7.05 12.13 -31.13
N THR A 2 6.86 13.25 -30.44
CA THR A 2 7.63 13.60 -29.24
C THR A 2 7.16 12.72 -28.10
N LYS A 3 8.07 11.90 -27.55
CA LYS A 3 7.88 11.18 -26.30
C LYS A 3 7.43 12.19 -25.25
N LYS A 4 6.19 12.10 -24.77
CA LYS A 4 5.80 12.79 -23.54
C LYS A 4 6.56 12.08 -22.42
N GLU A 5 7.69 12.65 -22.04
CA GLU A 5 8.33 12.33 -20.77
C GLU A 5 7.30 12.66 -19.69
N ASN A 6 6.71 11.62 -19.10
CA ASN A 6 5.79 11.77 -17.99
C ASN A 6 6.64 12.24 -16.81
N LYS A 7 6.62 13.55 -16.56
CA LYS A 7 7.42 14.18 -15.51
C LYS A 7 6.86 13.70 -14.17
N GLU A 8 7.53 12.74 -13.54
CA GLU A 8 7.07 12.14 -12.28
C GLU A 8 6.88 13.23 -11.22
N GLU A 9 5.66 13.34 -10.69
CA GLU A 9 5.34 14.28 -9.61
C GLU A 9 5.56 13.61 -8.26
N TRP A 10 6.44 14.20 -7.45
CA TRP A 10 6.79 13.75 -6.11
C TRP A 10 6.40 14.81 -5.08
N LYS A 11 5.71 14.40 -4.01
CA LYS A 11 5.30 15.26 -2.89
C LYS A 11 6.14 14.95 -1.66
N SER A 12 6.58 15.98 -0.94
CA SER A 12 7.35 15.84 0.31
C SER A 12 6.41 15.62 1.51
N LEU A 13 6.72 14.62 2.34
CA LEU A 13 5.92 14.21 3.50
C LEU A 13 6.55 14.60 4.86
N ASN A 14 7.59 15.45 4.89
CA ASN A 14 8.46 15.64 6.06
C ASN A 14 7.78 16.07 7.37
N ARG A 15 8.33 15.57 8.49
CA ARG A 15 8.03 15.93 9.90
C ARG A 15 8.58 17.31 10.24
N LEU A 16 8.05 17.94 11.30
CA LEU A 16 8.33 19.33 11.66
C LEU A 16 9.60 19.60 12.54
N ASP A 17 10.49 18.62 12.76
CA ASP A 17 11.66 18.72 13.67
C ASP A 17 13.06 18.73 12.98
N MET A 18 14.13 18.80 13.79
CA MET A 18 15.52 19.16 13.47
C MET A 18 16.23 18.39 12.32
N TRP A 19 15.65 17.33 11.78
CA TRP A 19 16.27 16.48 10.75
C TRP A 19 15.69 16.66 9.35
N LYS A 20 14.77 17.61 9.10
CA LYS A 20 14.18 17.81 7.75
C LYS A 20 15.20 18.15 6.67
N ASP A 21 16.33 18.75 7.09
CA ASP A 21 17.38 19.16 6.15
C ASP A 21 18.22 17.95 5.69
N TYR A 22 18.10 16.81 6.37
CA TYR A 22 18.90 15.60 6.12
C TYR A 22 18.04 14.42 5.66
N VAL A 23 16.81 14.28 6.16
CA VAL A 23 15.93 13.15 5.80
C VAL A 23 14.64 13.67 5.17
N GLU A 24 14.36 13.23 3.95
CA GLU A 24 13.14 13.54 3.23
C GLU A 24 12.38 12.29 2.82
N LEU A 25 11.08 12.24 3.11
CA LEU A 25 10.19 11.20 2.61
C LEU A 25 9.39 11.76 1.43
N LYS A 26 9.49 11.16 0.25
CA LYS A 26 8.74 11.54 -0.95
C LYS A 26 7.68 10.51 -1.30
N TYR A 27 6.55 10.97 -1.81
CA TYR A 27 5.42 10.15 -2.26
C TYR A 27 5.02 10.48 -3.70
N SER A 28 4.68 9.46 -4.48
CA SER A 28 4.16 9.59 -5.85
C SER A 28 2.75 9.02 -5.99
N LYS A 29 1.78 9.91 -6.25
CA LYS A 29 0.38 9.52 -6.52
C LYS A 29 0.25 8.56 -7.70
N GLY A 30 1.00 8.82 -8.78
CA GLY A 30 0.92 8.04 -10.02
C GLY A 30 1.43 6.61 -9.89
N LYS A 31 2.21 6.30 -8.85
CA LYS A 31 2.68 4.93 -8.56
C LYS A 31 1.82 4.23 -7.51
N CYS A 32 1.13 4.98 -6.66
CA CYS A 32 0.35 4.40 -5.57
C CYS A 32 -0.91 3.69 -6.07
N ILE A 33 -0.97 2.37 -5.89
CA ILE A 33 -2.15 1.54 -6.19
C ILE A 33 -3.10 1.37 -4.99
N ALA A 34 -2.85 2.09 -3.90
CA ALA A 34 -3.61 2.04 -2.65
C ALA A 34 -3.80 0.61 -2.07
N CYS A 35 -2.77 -0.23 -2.13
CA CYS A 35 -2.79 -1.61 -1.64
C CYS A 35 -2.83 -1.74 -0.10
N GLY A 36 -2.70 -0.64 0.64
CA GLY A 36 -2.81 -0.66 2.11
C GLY A 36 -1.61 -1.22 2.87
N ILE A 37 -0.61 -1.81 2.21
CA ILE A 37 0.55 -2.44 2.87
C ILE A 37 1.24 -1.46 3.82
N CYS A 38 1.52 -0.25 3.36
CA CYS A 38 2.19 0.80 4.14
C CYS A 38 1.42 1.19 5.42
N ILE A 39 0.09 1.10 5.40
CA ILE A 39 -0.79 1.34 6.57
C ILE A 39 -0.69 0.18 7.55
N GLN A 40 -0.77 -1.07 7.05
CA GLN A 40 -0.68 -2.27 7.89
C GLN A 40 0.64 -2.32 8.68
N VAL A 41 1.76 -2.02 8.00
CA VAL A 41 3.11 -2.20 8.54
C VAL A 41 3.63 -1.01 9.31
N CYS A 42 2.95 0.14 9.29
CA CYS A 42 3.44 1.33 9.99
C CYS A 42 3.45 1.08 11.51
N PRO A 43 4.61 1.04 12.17
CA PRO A 43 4.67 0.74 13.61
C PRO A 43 4.15 1.89 14.48
N LYS A 44 3.86 3.05 13.88
CA LYS A 44 3.33 4.25 14.53
C LYS A 44 1.95 4.63 14.05
N ASP A 45 1.33 3.83 13.19
CA ASP A 45 0.00 4.09 12.62
C ASP A 45 -0.09 5.51 12.03
N ALA A 46 1.00 5.94 11.40
CA ALA A 46 1.19 7.29 10.87
C ALA A 46 0.65 7.44 9.45
N ILE A 47 0.40 6.33 8.73
CA ILE A 47 -0.17 6.37 7.39
C ILE A 47 -1.66 6.08 7.48
N LEU A 48 -2.45 6.95 6.87
CA LEU A 48 -3.91 6.89 6.85
C LEU A 48 -4.39 6.54 5.44
N LEU A 49 -5.48 5.78 5.36
CA LEU A 49 -6.12 5.43 4.09
C LEU A 49 -7.25 6.41 3.79
N ASN A 50 -7.15 7.13 2.69
CA ASN A 50 -8.27 7.87 2.11
C ASN A 50 -9.08 6.95 1.19
N PRO A 51 -10.34 7.26 0.84
CA PRO A 51 -11.18 6.43 -0.02
C PRO A 51 -10.48 6.01 -1.35
N PRO A 52 -10.00 4.76 -1.47
CA PRO A 52 -9.02 4.40 -2.51
C PRO A 52 -9.63 4.34 -3.90
N ALA A 53 -10.79 3.68 -4.01
CA ALA A 53 -11.47 3.46 -5.27
C ALA A 53 -11.83 4.77 -5.97
N ALA A 54 -12.27 5.77 -5.21
CA ALA A 54 -12.65 7.07 -5.75
C ALA A 54 -11.43 7.94 -6.10
N SER A 55 -10.35 7.85 -5.32
CA SER A 55 -9.11 8.61 -5.54
C SER A 55 -8.34 8.13 -6.78
N ILE A 56 -8.27 6.81 -7.00
CA ILE A 56 -7.58 6.21 -8.16
C ILE A 56 -8.33 6.47 -9.47
N ARG A 57 -9.66 6.49 -9.44
CA ARG A 57 -10.51 6.77 -10.61
C ARG A 57 -10.67 8.28 -10.90
N GLY A 58 -10.00 9.14 -10.13
CA GLY A 58 -10.06 10.59 -10.29
C GLY A 58 -11.41 11.21 -9.91
N TYR A 59 -12.30 10.46 -9.24
CA TYR A 59 -13.55 10.99 -8.71
C TYR A 59 -13.33 11.87 -7.48
N ILE A 60 -12.29 11.57 -6.70
CA ILE A 60 -11.80 12.39 -5.59
C ILE A 60 -10.39 12.85 -5.94
N LEU A 61 -10.11 14.14 -5.74
CA LEU A 61 -8.81 14.74 -6.07
C LEU A 61 -7.73 14.48 -5.02
N GLU A 62 -8.10 13.95 -3.85
CA GLU A 62 -7.20 13.59 -2.76
C GLU A 62 -6.28 12.41 -3.13
N ASP A 63 -5.18 12.27 -2.40
CA ASP A 63 -4.27 11.15 -2.55
C ASP A 63 -4.80 9.93 -1.78
N PRO A 64 -4.61 8.69 -2.25
CA PRO A 64 -5.11 7.50 -1.56
C PRO A 64 -4.58 7.30 -0.13
N ILE A 65 -3.45 7.92 0.20
CA ILE A 65 -2.88 7.86 1.55
C ILE A 65 -2.49 9.26 2.04
N ASP A 66 -2.59 9.45 3.35
CA ASP A 66 -2.06 10.61 4.06
C ASP A 66 -1.02 10.19 5.10
N LEU A 67 -0.13 11.11 5.47
CA LEU A 67 0.86 10.91 6.51
C LEU A 67 0.61 11.86 7.69
N ASP A 68 0.34 11.28 8.86
CA ASP A 68 0.44 11.93 10.15
C ASP A 68 1.92 12.19 10.47
N LYS A 69 2.33 13.44 10.22
CA LYS A 69 3.70 13.92 10.42
C LYS A 69 4.12 13.90 11.88
N GLU A 70 3.18 13.98 12.83
CA GLU A 70 3.49 13.95 14.25
C GLU A 70 3.77 12.54 14.74
N LYS A 71 3.14 11.51 14.15
CA LYS A 71 3.41 10.11 14.47
C LYS A 71 4.58 9.51 13.69
N CYS A 72 4.81 9.98 12.46
CA CYS A 72 5.86 9.44 11.61
C CYS A 72 7.25 9.62 12.25
N VAL A 73 8.01 8.53 12.34
CA VAL A 73 9.40 8.50 12.84
C VAL A 73 10.42 8.21 11.73
N MET A 74 10.00 8.27 10.46
CA MET A 74 10.85 8.05 9.28
C MET A 74 11.67 6.74 9.29
N CYS A 75 11.10 5.66 9.83
CA CYS A 75 11.80 4.37 9.94
C CYS A 75 12.04 3.63 8.61
N GLY A 76 11.38 4.03 7.52
CA GLY A 76 11.57 3.42 6.19
C GLY A 76 10.82 2.09 5.96
N VAL A 77 10.10 1.54 6.93
CA VAL A 77 9.34 0.28 6.77
C VAL A 77 8.33 0.37 5.60
N CYS A 78 7.61 1.48 5.47
CA CYS A 78 6.67 1.70 4.38
C CYS A 78 7.33 1.89 3.01
N VAL A 79 8.61 2.28 2.98
CA VAL A 79 9.41 2.40 1.75
C VAL A 79 9.83 1.01 1.31
N ALA A 80 10.45 0.25 2.20
CA ALA A 80 10.93 -1.11 1.93
C ALA A 80 9.82 -2.08 1.49
N LEU A 81 8.59 -1.86 1.95
CA LEU A 81 7.45 -2.75 1.68
C LEU A 81 6.46 -2.18 0.67
N CYS A 82 6.78 -1.08 -0.01
CA CYS A 82 5.93 -0.57 -1.08
C CYS A 82 6.24 -1.33 -2.38
N PRO A 83 5.33 -2.19 -2.89
CA PRO A 83 5.61 -2.97 -4.11
C PRO A 83 5.71 -2.09 -5.38
N GLU A 84 5.35 -0.81 -5.28
CA GLU A 84 5.26 0.13 -6.40
C GLU A 84 6.30 1.26 -6.33
N ASP A 85 7.17 1.25 -5.33
CA ASP A 85 8.11 2.34 -5.04
C ASP A 85 7.42 3.72 -4.97
N ALA A 86 6.16 3.74 -4.50
CA ALA A 86 5.37 4.95 -4.43
C ALA A 86 5.79 5.86 -3.26
N ILE A 87 6.61 5.35 -2.33
CA ILE A 87 7.17 6.09 -1.20
C ILE A 87 8.68 5.88 -1.23
N LYS A 88 9.46 6.96 -1.12
CA LYS A 88 10.93 6.92 -1.10
C LYS A 88 11.47 7.74 0.04
N VAL A 89 12.61 7.34 0.59
CA VAL A 89 13.36 8.14 1.57
C VAL A 89 14.68 8.61 0.95
N PHE A 90 14.99 9.87 1.19
CA PHE A 90 16.24 10.51 0.81
C PHE A 90 17.00 10.88 2.08
N VAL A 91 18.28 10.55 2.14
CA VAL A 91 19.20 10.91 3.21
C VAL A 91 20.34 11.71 2.59
N ASP A 92 20.55 12.94 3.04
CA ASP A 92 21.54 13.87 2.49
C ASP A 92 21.36 14.12 0.98
N GLY A 93 20.11 14.07 0.51
CA GLY A 93 19.74 14.25 -0.89
C GLY A 93 19.90 13.00 -1.77
N GLU A 94 20.41 11.89 -1.23
CA GLU A 94 20.54 10.61 -1.93
C GLU A 94 19.41 9.66 -1.54
N GLU A 95 18.85 8.93 -2.51
CA GLU A 95 17.83 7.92 -2.25
C GLU A 95 18.45 6.74 -1.49
N ARG A 96 18.03 6.53 -0.24
CA ARG A 96 18.66 5.57 0.68
C ARG A 96 17.65 4.99 1.66
N THR A 97 17.37 3.69 1.53
CA THR A 97 16.47 2.97 2.44
C THR A 97 17.28 2.33 3.56
N LEU A 98 17.65 3.13 4.57
CA LEU A 98 18.56 2.72 5.64
C LEU A 98 18.14 1.41 6.34
N ILE A 99 16.84 1.14 6.51
CA ILE A 99 16.38 -0.11 7.14
C ILE A 99 16.75 -1.35 6.32
N VAL A 100 16.83 -1.22 4.99
CA VAL A 100 17.25 -2.31 4.10
C VAL A 100 18.77 -2.39 4.05
N GLU A 101 19.47 -1.25 3.91
CA GLU A 101 20.94 -1.20 3.94
C GLU A 101 21.56 -1.79 5.22
N ASN A 102 20.83 -1.70 6.34
CA ASN A 102 21.22 -2.27 7.63
C ASN A 102 20.62 -3.66 7.89
N ASN A 103 20.16 -4.36 6.85
CA ASN A 103 19.61 -5.71 6.91
C ASN A 103 18.44 -5.86 7.91
N GLY A 104 17.64 -4.81 8.08
CA GLY A 104 16.44 -4.81 8.90
C GLY A 104 15.21 -5.35 8.17
N LEU A 105 15.15 -5.12 6.86
CA LEU A 105 14.11 -5.61 5.95
C LEU A 105 14.73 -6.03 4.62
N PRO A 106 14.08 -6.94 3.87
CA PRO A 106 14.60 -7.41 2.59
C PRO A 106 14.57 -6.32 1.52
N ASP A 107 15.48 -6.40 0.55
CA ASP A 107 15.46 -5.57 -0.67
C ASP A 107 14.27 -5.92 -1.58
N GLU A 108 13.91 -7.21 -1.65
CA GLU A 108 12.82 -7.71 -2.47
C GLU A 108 11.95 -8.72 -1.70
N PHE A 109 10.65 -8.71 -1.98
CA PHE A 109 9.72 -9.69 -1.44
C PHE A 109 8.58 -10.00 -2.41
N LYS A 110 7.95 -11.15 -2.22
CA LYS A 110 6.72 -11.56 -2.89
C LYS A 110 5.74 -12.12 -1.88
N PHE A 111 4.45 -12.02 -2.17
CA PHE A 111 3.44 -12.70 -1.38
C PHE A 111 2.99 -13.97 -2.07
N GLU A 112 2.65 -14.98 -1.27
CA GLU A 112 1.73 -16.05 -1.66
C GLU A 112 0.43 -15.87 -0.90
N GLY A 113 -0.67 -16.30 -1.50
CA GLY A 113 -1.97 -16.19 -0.88
C GLY A 113 -3.09 -16.83 -1.69
N GLU A 114 -4.29 -16.62 -1.18
CA GLU A 114 -5.54 -17.12 -1.75
C GLU A 114 -6.51 -15.94 -1.90
N ILE A 115 -7.22 -15.90 -3.02
CA ILE A 115 -8.28 -14.91 -3.26
C ILE A 115 -9.58 -15.67 -3.54
N GLU A 116 -10.62 -15.31 -2.80
CA GLU A 116 -11.99 -15.78 -3.03
C GLU A 116 -12.88 -14.59 -3.42
N ILE A 117 -13.77 -14.81 -4.40
CA ILE A 117 -14.66 -13.76 -4.92
C ILE A 117 -16.10 -14.24 -4.85
N GLU A 118 -16.96 -13.52 -4.13
CA GLU A 118 -18.40 -13.80 -4.04
C GLU A 118 -19.13 -13.28 -5.29
N GLN A 119 -19.03 -14.02 -6.39
CA GLN A 119 -19.54 -13.64 -7.71
C GLN A 119 -21.02 -13.21 -7.68
N GLU A 120 -21.85 -13.90 -6.88
CA GLU A 120 -23.29 -13.63 -6.80
C GLU A 120 -23.63 -12.26 -6.18
N LYS A 121 -22.74 -11.73 -5.32
CA LYS A 121 -22.89 -10.43 -4.68
C LYS A 121 -22.19 -9.31 -5.46
N CYS A 122 -21.41 -9.65 -6.49
CA CYS A 122 -20.70 -8.69 -7.31
C CYS A 122 -21.70 -7.83 -8.13
N PRO A 123 -21.68 -6.49 -8.00
CA PRO A 123 -22.60 -5.64 -8.75
C PRO A 123 -22.37 -5.76 -10.26
N LYS A 124 -23.45 -5.99 -11.01
CA LYS A 124 -23.38 -6.10 -12.47
C LYS A 124 -22.84 -4.82 -13.11
N GLY A 125 -21.88 -4.97 -14.02
CA GLY A 125 -21.25 -3.85 -14.72
C GLY A 125 -20.18 -3.10 -13.91
N CYS A 126 -19.80 -3.60 -12.72
CA CYS A 126 -18.68 -3.08 -11.96
C CYS A 126 -17.36 -3.67 -12.47
N ASN A 127 -16.35 -2.84 -12.72
CA ASN A 127 -15.01 -3.21 -13.18
C ASN A 127 -13.89 -2.71 -12.24
N ALA A 128 -14.20 -2.41 -10.98
CA ALA A 128 -13.28 -1.74 -10.06
C ALA A 128 -12.00 -2.52 -9.77
N CYS A 129 -12.10 -3.85 -9.64
CA CYS A 129 -10.96 -4.72 -9.40
C CYS A 129 -10.06 -4.87 -10.63
N GLU A 130 -10.60 -4.81 -11.84
CA GLU A 130 -9.80 -4.77 -13.08
C GLU A 130 -9.08 -3.44 -13.22
N ASP A 131 -9.79 -2.31 -13.05
CA ASP A 131 -9.20 -0.97 -13.20
C ASP A 131 -8.03 -0.70 -12.25
N ILE A 132 -8.07 -1.26 -11.03
CA ILE A 132 -7.04 -1.05 -10.00
C ILE A 132 -5.88 -2.04 -10.10
N CYS A 133 -6.03 -3.12 -10.86
CA CYS A 133 -5.03 -4.17 -10.95
C CYS A 133 -3.90 -3.76 -11.91
N LYS A 134 -2.76 -3.32 -11.35
CA LYS A 134 -1.59 -2.93 -12.16
C LYS A 134 -0.99 -4.09 -12.97
N GLU A 135 -1.15 -5.31 -12.49
CA GLU A 135 -0.58 -6.53 -13.11
C GLU A 135 -1.48 -7.12 -14.22
N ASP A 136 -2.64 -6.52 -14.49
CA ASP A 136 -3.65 -7.07 -15.40
C ASP A 136 -4.03 -8.54 -15.05
N ALA A 137 -3.98 -8.88 -13.76
CA ALA A 137 -4.31 -10.20 -13.24
C ALA A 137 -5.82 -10.45 -13.14
N ILE A 138 -6.65 -9.41 -13.22
CA ILE A 138 -8.10 -9.50 -13.08
C ILE A 138 -8.78 -9.08 -14.39
N LYS A 139 -9.74 -9.89 -14.84
CA LYS A 139 -10.60 -9.60 -15.99
C LYS A 139 -12.07 -9.65 -15.57
N VAL A 140 -12.84 -8.63 -15.94
CA VAL A 140 -14.28 -8.58 -15.66
C VAL A 140 -15.08 -8.57 -16.96
N ASP A 141 -15.91 -9.60 -17.13
CA ASP A 141 -16.99 -9.62 -18.14
C ASP A 141 -18.34 -9.84 -17.45
N LYS A 142 -18.86 -11.08 -17.46
CA LYS A 142 -20.05 -11.48 -16.68
C LYS A 142 -19.70 -11.90 -15.27
N THR A 143 -18.48 -12.39 -15.09
CA THR A 143 -17.88 -12.85 -13.84
C THR A 143 -16.49 -12.23 -13.72
N VAL A 144 -15.96 -12.22 -12.51
CA VAL A 144 -14.58 -11.80 -12.26
C VAL A 144 -13.66 -13.01 -12.37
N GLU A 145 -12.70 -12.96 -13.28
CA GLU A 145 -11.68 -13.99 -13.47
C GLU A 145 -10.33 -13.48 -12.95
N LEU A 146 -9.60 -14.34 -12.22
CA LEU A 146 -8.29 -14.05 -11.65
C LEU A 146 -7.24 -14.98 -12.27
N ASP A 147 -6.19 -14.38 -12.81
CA ASP A 147 -4.95 -15.05 -13.21
C ASP A 147 -3.98 -15.06 -12.03
N THR A 148 -3.83 -16.21 -11.38
CA THR A 148 -2.98 -16.36 -10.19
C THR A 148 -1.49 -16.24 -10.51
N ASP A 149 -1.08 -16.48 -11.76
CA ASP A 149 0.33 -16.40 -12.15
C ASP A 149 0.80 -14.95 -12.26
N LYS A 150 -0.13 -14.01 -12.48
CA LYS A 150 0.13 -12.56 -12.48
C LYS A 150 -0.17 -11.88 -11.15
N CYS A 151 -0.96 -12.51 -10.28
CA CYS A 151 -1.39 -11.89 -9.05
C CYS A 151 -0.22 -11.76 -8.06
N THR A 152 0.07 -10.54 -7.62
CA THR A 152 1.08 -10.27 -6.58
C THR A 152 0.52 -10.34 -5.16
N TYR A 153 -0.78 -10.61 -5.02
CA TYR A 153 -1.49 -10.62 -3.73
C TYR A 153 -1.31 -9.29 -2.94
N CYS A 154 -1.19 -8.17 -3.65
CA CYS A 154 -0.99 -6.86 -3.05
C CYS A 154 -2.23 -6.37 -2.27
N GLY A 155 -3.44 -6.82 -2.66
CA GLY A 155 -4.69 -6.47 -1.98
C GLY A 155 -5.39 -5.21 -2.46
N ALA A 156 -4.90 -4.56 -3.52
CA ALA A 156 -5.56 -3.37 -4.09
C ALA A 156 -7.01 -3.65 -4.53
N CYS A 157 -7.28 -4.83 -5.11
CA CYS A 157 -8.63 -5.22 -5.52
C CYS A 157 -9.60 -5.37 -4.34
N VAL A 158 -9.15 -5.83 -3.18
CA VAL A 158 -9.95 -5.95 -1.94
C VAL A 158 -10.34 -4.56 -1.47
N ILE A 159 -9.36 -3.68 -1.37
CA ILE A 159 -9.53 -2.30 -0.87
C ILE A 159 -10.37 -1.47 -1.85
N GLY A 160 -10.20 -1.70 -3.15
CA GLY A 160 -10.93 -1.02 -4.20
C GLY A 160 -12.35 -1.56 -4.43
N CYS A 161 -12.71 -2.71 -3.85
CA CYS A 161 -14.01 -3.33 -4.07
C CYS A 161 -15.11 -2.59 -3.31
N PRO A 162 -16.03 -1.87 -3.98
CA PRO A 162 -17.09 -1.12 -3.29
C PRO A 162 -18.16 -2.02 -2.67
N ALA A 163 -18.18 -3.31 -3.03
CA ALA A 163 -19.14 -4.29 -2.53
C ALA A 163 -18.52 -5.23 -1.48
N GLU A 164 -17.21 -5.12 -1.21
CA GLU A 164 -16.49 -5.94 -0.22
C GLU A 164 -16.65 -7.46 -0.45
N VAL A 165 -16.68 -7.88 -1.72
CA VAL A 165 -16.89 -9.28 -2.15
C VAL A 165 -15.62 -10.03 -2.52
N ILE A 166 -14.45 -9.38 -2.40
CA ILE A 166 -13.14 -9.96 -2.72
C ILE A 166 -12.41 -10.17 -1.39
N HIS A 167 -12.08 -11.41 -1.09
CA HIS A 167 -11.43 -11.82 0.16
C HIS A 167 -10.02 -12.30 -0.17
N LEU A 168 -9.01 -11.66 0.40
CA LEU A 168 -7.61 -12.03 0.23
C LEU A 168 -7.05 -12.51 1.57
N LYS A 169 -6.41 -13.68 1.54
CA LYS A 169 -5.59 -14.17 2.64
C LYS A 169 -4.15 -14.33 2.16
N ARG A 170 -3.22 -13.56 2.71
CA ARG A 170 -1.79 -13.77 2.48
C ARG A 170 -1.32 -14.93 3.37
N THR A 171 -0.70 -15.94 2.78
CA THR A 171 -0.24 -17.14 3.50
C THR A 171 1.25 -17.07 3.80
N ARG A 172 2.03 -16.39 2.95
CA ARG A 172 3.48 -16.29 3.11
C ARG A 172 4.05 -15.01 2.49
N ILE A 173 5.19 -14.58 3.03
CA ILE A 173 6.10 -13.61 2.42
C ILE A 173 7.36 -14.38 1.99
N ILE A 174 7.71 -14.35 0.71
CA ILE A 174 8.93 -14.93 0.15
C ILE A 174 9.94 -13.80 0.00
N CYS A 175 11.07 -13.90 0.69
CA CYS A 175 12.19 -12.96 0.56
C CYS A 175 13.50 -13.62 1.04
N GLU A 176 14.64 -13.00 0.74
CA GLU A 176 15.89 -13.31 1.45
C GLU A 176 15.77 -12.74 2.86
N GLU A 177 15.39 -13.61 3.81
CA GLU A 177 14.87 -13.17 5.11
C GLU A 177 15.98 -12.60 6.02
N PRO A 178 15.90 -11.32 6.44
CA PRO A 178 16.68 -10.85 7.57
C PRO A 178 16.05 -11.37 8.87
N ASP A 179 16.83 -12.10 9.68
CA ASP A 179 16.43 -12.56 11.02
C ASP A 179 16.40 -11.37 11.99
N THR A 180 15.33 -10.58 11.93
CA THR A 180 15.16 -9.39 12.76
C THR A 180 13.76 -9.29 13.33
N LYS A 181 13.67 -8.70 14.53
CA LYS A 181 12.40 -8.39 15.19
C LYS A 181 11.46 -7.56 14.31
N ILE A 182 12.00 -6.66 13.49
CA ILE A 182 11.18 -5.82 12.61
C ILE A 182 10.50 -6.68 11.54
N MET A 183 11.22 -7.65 10.97
CA MET A 183 10.65 -8.57 9.99
C MET A 183 9.59 -9.49 10.62
N GLU A 184 9.77 -9.92 11.87
CA GLU A 184 8.75 -10.64 12.64
C GLU A 184 7.47 -9.79 12.80
N GLU A 185 7.59 -8.55 13.26
CA GLU A 185 6.46 -7.62 13.42
C GLU A 185 5.75 -7.33 12.07
N VAL A 186 6.50 -7.27 10.97
CA VAL A 186 5.95 -7.13 9.61
C VAL A 186 5.13 -8.36 9.21
N LYS A 187 5.65 -9.57 9.46
CA LYS A 187 4.94 -10.82 9.16
C LYS A 187 3.63 -10.90 9.94
N GLU A 188 3.64 -10.56 11.24
CA GLU A 188 2.45 -10.51 12.08
C GLU A 188 1.36 -9.56 11.56
N ARG A 189 1.77 -8.47 10.88
CA ARG A 189 0.85 -7.46 10.34
C ARG A 189 0.36 -7.75 8.92
N LEU A 190 1.12 -8.50 8.13
CA LEU A 190 0.84 -8.73 6.70
C LEU A 190 0.30 -10.11 6.35
N ILE A 191 0.66 -11.15 7.11
CA ILE A 191 0.16 -12.51 6.90
C ILE A 191 -1.24 -12.63 7.53
N GLY A 192 -2.18 -13.22 6.80
CA GLY A 192 -3.57 -13.37 7.21
C GLY A 192 -4.55 -12.64 6.30
N GLU A 193 -5.76 -12.44 6.82
CA GLU A 193 -6.87 -11.80 6.13
C GLU A 193 -6.60 -10.31 5.89
N VAL A 194 -6.66 -9.88 4.64
CA VAL A 194 -6.59 -8.47 4.27
C VAL A 194 -8.00 -7.92 4.25
N ARG A 195 -8.31 -7.03 5.20
CA ARG A 195 -9.64 -6.45 5.35
C ARG A 195 -9.58 -4.95 5.45
N LEU A 196 -10.51 -4.29 4.76
CA LEU A 196 -10.61 -2.83 4.76
C LEU A 196 -10.82 -2.27 6.18
N GLU A 197 -11.61 -2.96 7.01
CA GLU A 197 -11.84 -2.61 8.42
C GLU A 197 -10.55 -2.49 9.24
N ASN A 198 -9.52 -3.27 8.92
CA ASN A 198 -8.23 -3.24 9.60
C ASN A 198 -7.36 -2.05 9.18
N LEU A 199 -7.63 -1.46 8.01
CA LEU A 199 -6.90 -0.32 7.46
C LEU A 199 -7.51 1.04 7.88
N ILE A 200 -8.79 1.05 8.25
CA ILE A 200 -9.54 2.27 8.60
C ILE A 200 -9.59 2.50 10.13
N LYS A 201 -9.02 1.59 10.96
CA LYS A 201 -9.06 1.69 12.44
C LYS A 201 -8.60 3.04 13.00
N ASN A 202 -7.78 3.79 12.26
CA ASN A 202 -7.25 5.09 12.66
C ASN A 202 -8.19 6.29 12.41
N VAL A 203 -9.37 6.10 11.81
CA VAL A 203 -10.36 7.18 11.63
C VAL A 203 -11.32 7.30 12.82
N GLN A 204 -11.54 6.21 13.58
CA GLN A 204 -12.53 6.17 14.68
C GLN A 204 -11.96 6.49 16.07
N GLY A 205 -10.77 7.08 16.15
CA GLY A 205 -10.10 7.42 17.42
C GLY A 205 -10.52 8.73 18.10
N ASN A 206 -11.52 9.46 17.60
CA ASN A 206 -11.87 10.79 18.14
C ASN A 206 -13.34 10.98 18.54
N ASN A 207 -14.09 9.91 18.79
CA ASN A 207 -15.50 10.01 19.24
C ASN A 207 -15.90 9.02 20.34
N GLN A 208 -15.00 8.71 21.28
CA GLN A 208 -15.39 8.14 22.58
C GLN A 208 -14.51 8.69 23.72
N GLN A 209 -14.82 9.93 24.14
CA GLN A 209 -14.76 10.33 25.55
C GLN A 209 -16.06 11.06 25.85
N GLY A 210 -17.02 10.31 26.37
CA GLY A 210 -18.18 10.80 27.12
C GLY A 210 -18.13 10.20 28.51
#